data_AF-A0A939XZF0-F1
#
_entry.id   AF-A0A939XZF0-F1
#
_cell.length_a   1.000
_cell.length_b   1.000
_cell.length_c   1.000
_cell.angle_alpha   90.00
_cell.angle_beta   90.00
_cell.angle_gamma   90.00
#
_symmetry.space_group_name_H-M   'P 1'
#
loop_
_entity.id
_entity.type
_entity.pdbx_description
1 polymer ?
#
loop_
_entity_poly.entity_id
_entity_poly.type
_entity_poly.pdbx_seq_one_letter_code
_entity_poly.pdbx_strand_id
1 'polypeptide(L)'
;MGVGGDRNVSNVTGPDTAPNRDQGFERIVDQYQESVLRTCFLYLCDKTLAEDATQETFLKVYRTMGTFRGESSEKTWILRIAMHTCYDINHSG
;
A
#
# COMPACT_ATOMS: atom_id res chain seq x y z
N MET A 1 -26.21 26.24 -37.17
CA MET A 1 -25.07 25.31 -37.12
C MET A 1 -24.35 25.49 -35.80
N GLY A 2 -24.16 24.41 -35.01
CA GLY A 2 -23.31 24.38 -33.82
C GLY A 2 -24.05 24.26 -32.49
N VAL A 3 -24.66 23.09 -32.22
CA VAL A 3 -25.15 22.72 -30.89
C VAL A 3 -23.99 22.23 -30.02
N GLY A 4 -24.00 22.64 -28.75
CA GLY A 4 -23.81 21.78 -27.57
C GLY A 4 -22.41 21.26 -27.25
N GLY A 5 -22.09 21.24 -25.95
CA GLY A 5 -20.86 20.62 -25.45
C GLY A 5 -20.64 20.82 -23.96
N ASP A 6 -21.68 20.58 -23.16
CA ASP A 6 -21.69 20.54 -21.71
C ASP A 6 -20.56 19.64 -21.18
N ARG A 7 -19.63 20.22 -20.42
CA ARG A 7 -18.56 19.48 -19.74
C ARG A 7 -19.13 18.79 -18.51
N ASN A 8 -19.70 17.61 -18.69
CA ASN A 8 -20.02 16.71 -17.60
C ASN A 8 -18.71 16.05 -17.13
N VAL A 9 -18.16 16.54 -16.01
CA VAL A 9 -17.08 15.88 -15.28
C VAL A 9 -17.58 14.50 -14.89
N SER A 10 -17.04 13.49 -15.57
CA SER A 10 -17.30 12.09 -15.32
C SER A 10 -17.01 11.77 -13.87
N ASN A 11 -18.08 11.49 -13.13
CA ASN A 11 -18.06 10.85 -11.84
C ASN A 11 -17.45 9.45 -12.02
N VAL A 12 -16.13 9.34 -11.86
CA VAL A 12 -15.39 8.08 -11.86
C VAL A 12 -15.63 7.34 -10.55
N THR A 13 -16.87 6.93 -10.34
CA THR A 13 -17.17 5.84 -9.40
C THR A 13 -17.17 4.58 -10.25
N GLY A 14 -16.01 3.94 -10.32
CA GLY A 14 -15.84 2.63 -10.93
C GLY A 14 -16.70 1.57 -10.20
N PRO A 15 -17.09 0.49 -10.90
CA PRO A 15 -18.20 -0.38 -10.52
C PRO A 15 -17.76 -1.49 -9.53
N ASP A 16 -18.77 -2.14 -8.96
CA ASP A 16 -18.73 -3.47 -8.34
C ASP A 16 -18.26 -3.60 -6.89
N THR A 17 -19.23 -3.34 -6.01
CA THR A 17 -19.43 -3.92 -4.67
C THR A 17 -19.36 -5.46 -4.71
N ALA A 18 -18.16 -6.02 -4.77
CA ALA A 18 -17.83 -7.31 -4.15
C ALA A 18 -16.94 -7.02 -2.93
N PRO A 19 -16.99 -7.80 -1.83
CA PRO A 19 -15.94 -7.77 -0.81
C PRO A 19 -14.66 -8.36 -1.42
N ASN A 20 -14.11 -7.63 -2.38
CA ASN A 20 -13.00 -8.04 -3.21
C ASN A 20 -11.72 -7.73 -2.42
N ARG A 21 -10.72 -8.60 -2.48
CA ARG A 21 -9.48 -8.46 -1.70
C ARG A 21 -8.82 -7.08 -1.91
N ASP A 22 -9.08 -6.46 -3.06
CA ASP A 22 -8.66 -5.11 -3.41
C ASP A 22 -9.21 -4.03 -2.46
N GLN A 23 -10.49 -4.05 -2.07
CA GLN A 23 -11.04 -3.06 -1.12
C GLN A 23 -10.41 -3.17 0.28
N GLY A 24 -10.17 -4.41 0.72
CA GLY A 24 -9.49 -4.68 1.99
C GLY A 24 -8.04 -4.19 1.97
N PHE A 25 -7.37 -4.34 0.82
CA PHE A 25 -6.02 -3.86 0.60
C PHE A 25 -5.95 -2.33 0.51
N GLU A 26 -6.86 -1.69 -0.23
CA GLU A 26 -6.94 -0.22 -0.34
C GLU A 26 -7.06 0.41 1.06
N ARG A 27 -7.91 -0.14 1.94
CA ARG A 27 -8.00 0.31 3.33
C ARG A 27 -6.67 0.19 4.09
N ILE A 28 -5.95 -0.92 3.88
CA ILE A 28 -4.65 -1.17 4.51
C ILE A 28 -3.62 -0.16 4.00
N VAL A 29 -3.55 0.06 2.69
CA VAL A 29 -2.63 1.03 2.09
C VAL A 29 -2.94 2.42 2.63
N ASP A 30 -4.19 2.86 2.53
CA ASP A 30 -4.59 4.20 2.98
C ASP A 30 -4.23 4.46 4.45
N GLN A 31 -4.53 3.47 5.31
CA GLN A 31 -4.30 3.58 6.75
C GLN A 31 -2.82 3.48 7.15
N TYR A 32 -2.01 2.69 6.45
CA TYR A 32 -0.66 2.35 6.89
C TYR A 32 0.47 2.90 6.01
N GLN A 33 0.19 3.43 4.81
CA GLN A 33 1.21 3.94 3.88
C GLN A 33 2.14 4.95 4.51
N GLU A 34 1.58 5.95 5.21
CA GLU A 34 2.38 7.02 5.81
C GLU A 34 3.25 6.48 6.95
N SER A 35 2.70 5.60 7.77
CA SER A 35 3.44 4.96 8.87
C SER A 35 4.57 4.09 8.35
N VAL A 36 4.32 3.27 7.33
CA VAL A 36 5.32 2.39 6.71
C VAL A 36 6.42 3.22 6.08
N LEU A 37 6.06 4.21 5.25
CA LEU A 37 7.02 5.09 4.59
C LEU A 37 7.91 5.81 5.60
N ARG A 38 7.30 6.35 6.67
CA ARG A 38 8.05 7.01 7.75
C ARG A 38 9.00 6.04 8.46
N THR A 39 8.56 4.81 8.73
CA THR A 39 9.43 3.78 9.34
C THR A 39 10.57 3.40 8.39
N CYS A 40 10.30 3.14 7.12
CA CYS A 40 11.31 2.82 6.12
C CYS A 40 12.32 3.96 5.98
N PHE A 41 11.86 5.21 5.95
CA PHE A 41 12.72 6.39 5.89
C PHE A 41 13.62 6.53 7.14
N LEU A 42 13.09 6.25 8.34
CA LEU A 42 13.89 6.27 9.56
C LEU A 42 14.96 5.16 9.60
N TYR A 43 14.72 4.03 8.91
CA TYR A 43 15.65 2.91 8.86
C TYR A 43 16.71 3.07 7.77
N LEU A 44 16.32 3.51 6.58
CA LEU A 44 17.19 3.59 5.40
C LEU A 44 17.86 4.97 5.25
N CYS A 45 17.30 6.01 5.89
CA CYS A 45 17.74 7.40 5.79
C CYS A 45 17.82 7.95 4.34
N ASP A 46 17.20 7.24 3.40
CA ASP A 46 17.17 7.56 1.98
C ASP A 46 15.72 7.50 1.51
N LYS A 47 15.27 8.58 0.84
CA LYS A 47 13.89 8.69 0.41
C LYS A 47 13.57 7.68 -0.69
N THR A 48 14.46 7.50 -1.66
CA THR A 48 14.25 6.60 -2.80
C THR A 48 14.19 5.15 -2.31
N LEU A 49 15.11 4.75 -1.43
CA LEU A 49 15.07 3.42 -0.84
C LEU A 49 13.83 3.21 0.05
N ALA A 50 13.40 4.24 0.77
CA ALA A 50 12.18 4.16 1.60
C ALA A 50 10.91 4.00 0.76
N GLU A 51 10.78 4.72 -0.35
CA GLU A 51 9.67 4.58 -1.29
C GLU A 51 9.63 3.18 -1.91
N ASP A 52 10.79 2.65 -2.31
CA ASP A 52 10.95 1.30 -2.84
C ASP A 52 10.58 0.22 -1.79
N ALA A 53 11.12 0.35 -0.57
CA ALA A 53 10.81 -0.52 0.55
C ALA A 53 9.32 -0.53 0.90
N THR A 54 8.67 0.64 0.79
CA THR A 54 7.23 0.79 1.06
C THR A 54 6.42 0.05 0.02
N GLN A 55 6.72 0.21 -1.27
CA GLN A 55 6.05 -0.53 -2.34
C GLN A 55 6.21 -2.05 -2.16
N GLU A 56 7.43 -2.53 -1.97
CA GLU A 56 7.71 -3.96 -1.77
C GLU A 56 6.97 -4.54 -0.56
N THR A 57 6.86 -3.75 0.52
CA THR A 57 6.08 -4.11 1.70
C THR A 57 4.61 -4.32 1.37
N PHE A 58 3.99 -3.38 0.67
CA PHE A 58 2.58 -3.49 0.29
C PHE A 58 2.33 -4.62 -0.73
N LEU A 59 3.25 -4.86 -1.65
CA LEU A 59 3.18 -6.01 -2.56
C LEU A 59 3.20 -7.35 -1.80
N LYS A 60 4.09 -7.49 -0.81
CA LYS A 60 4.14 -8.66 0.07
C LYS A 60 2.86 -8.79 0.91
N VAL A 61 2.35 -7.69 1.44
CA VAL A 61 1.07 -7.63 2.16
C VAL A 61 -0.07 -8.11 1.27
N TYR A 62 -0.22 -7.60 0.04
CA TYR A 62 -1.28 -8.02 -0.88
C TYR A 62 -1.22 -9.53 -1.20
N ARG A 63 -0.01 -10.07 -1.35
CA ARG A 63 0.17 -11.52 -1.58
C ARG A 63 -0.22 -12.36 -0.37
N THR A 64 0.11 -11.89 0.84
CA THR A 64 -0.01 -12.68 2.08
C THR A 64 -1.26 -12.36 2.92
N MET A 65 -2.00 -11.29 2.62
CA MET A 65 -3.21 -10.87 3.36
C MET A 65 -4.33 -11.92 3.36
N GLY A 66 -4.38 -12.79 2.34
CA GLY A 66 -5.38 -13.88 2.27
C GLY A 66 -5.01 -15.09 3.13
N THR A 67 -3.75 -15.14 3.57
CA THR A 67 -3.23 -16.17 4.48
C THR A 67 -3.05 -15.64 5.90
N PHE A 68 -3.38 -14.36 6.13
CA PHE A 68 -3.26 -13.74 7.44
C PHE A 68 -4.27 -14.36 8.40
N ARG A 69 -3.76 -15.14 9.37
CA ARG A 69 -4.59 -15.90 10.33
C ARG A 69 -5.10 -15.06 11.51
N GLY A 70 -4.75 -13.77 11.57
CA GLY A 70 -5.15 -12.89 12.67
C GLY A 70 -4.41 -13.12 14.00
N GLU A 71 -3.32 -13.89 13.99
CA GLU A 71 -2.48 -14.19 15.17
C GLU A 71 -1.73 -12.95 15.72
N SER A 72 -1.85 -11.79 15.07
CA SER A 72 -1.22 -10.53 15.45
C SER A 72 -2.09 -9.37 14.97
N SER A 73 -1.85 -8.15 15.46
CA SER A 73 -2.51 -6.96 14.89
C SER A 73 -2.03 -6.70 13.46
N GLU A 74 -2.92 -6.25 12.58
CA GLU A 74 -2.62 -5.88 11.18
C GLU A 74 -1.37 -4.96 11.10
N LYS A 75 -1.32 -3.95 11.98
CA LYS A 75 -0.18 -3.03 12.11
C LYS A 75 1.15 -3.75 12.37
N THR A 76 1.17 -4.68 13.34
CA THR A 76 2.38 -5.43 13.71
C THR A 76 2.85 -6.30 12.56
N TRP A 77 1.91 -6.92 11.84
CA TRP A 77 2.22 -7.75 10.69
C TRP A 77 2.80 -6.93 9.52
N ILE A 78 2.19 -5.80 9.18
CA ILE A 78 2.68 -4.88 8.14
C ILE A 78 4.07 -4.34 8.50
N LEU A 79 4.25 -3.85 9.72
CA LEU A 79 5.54 -3.34 10.20
C LEU A 79 6.64 -4.41 10.19
N ARG A 80 6.30 -5.67 10.49
CA ARG A 80 7.26 -6.78 10.41
C ARG A 80 7.75 -7.01 8.98
N ILE A 81 6.84 -6.95 8.00
CA ILE A 81 7.20 -7.05 6.58
C ILE A 81 8.07 -5.85 6.17
N ALA A 82 7.69 -4.63 6.60
CA ALA A 82 8.45 -3.41 6.33
C ALA A 82 9.89 -3.48 6.84
N MET A 83 10.07 -3.90 8.10
CA MET A 83 11.39 -4.05 8.69
C MET A 83 12.24 -5.09 7.96
N HIS A 84 11.64 -6.22 7.57
CA HIS A 84 12.34 -7.24 6.80
C HIS A 84 12.79 -6.72 5.43
N THR A 85 11.93 -5.96 4.73
CA THR A 85 12.27 -5.33 3.45
C THR A 85 13.38 -4.29 3.62
N CYS A 86 13.34 -3.45 4.66
CA CYS A 86 14.41 -2.48 4.93
C CYS A 86 15.74 -3.17 5.20
N TYR A 87 15.72 -4.27 5.97
CA TYR A 87 16.90 -5.06 6.25
C TYR A 87 17.50 -5.65 4.97
N ASP A 88 16.65 -6.20 4.09
CA ASP A 88 17.02 -6.78 2.79
C ASP A 88 17.68 -5.76 1.86
N ILE A 89 17.09 -4.56 1.74
CA ILE A 89 17.65 -3.45 0.95
C ILE A 89 19.01 -3.01 1.49
N ASN A 90 19.16 -2.91 2.83
CA ASN A 90 20.42 -2.50 3.45
C ASN A 90 21.52 -3.58 3.40
N HIS A 91 21.17 -4.86 3.24
CA HIS A 91 22.13 -5.97 3.11
C HIS A 91 22.44 -6.34 1.66
N SER A 92 21.70 -5.80 0.69
CA SER A 92 21.93 -6.00 -0.75
C SER A 92 22.79 -4.89 -1.38
N GLY A 93 23.36 -3.99 -0.56
CA GLY A 93 24.26 -2.90 -0.97
C GLY A 93 25.74 -3.24 -0.85
#